data_AF-A0A7N9CV60-F1
#
_entry.id   AF-A0A7N9CV60-F1
#
_cell.length_a   1.000
_cell.length_b   1.000
_cell.length_c   1.000
_cell.angle_alpha   90.00
_cell.angle_beta   90.00
_cell.angle_gamma   90.00
#
_symmetry.space_group_name_H-M   'P 1'
#
loop_
_entity.id
_entity.type
_entity.pdbx_description
1 polymer ?
#
loop_
_entity_poly.entity_id
_entity_poly.type
_entity_poly.pdbx_seq_one_letter_code
_entity_poly.pdbx_strand_id
1 'polypeptide(L)'
;MLSTRNSRSGSQSQGSQGRHVTAPGRGRRSRTAGTPRSRLATAGREPMETSNRELQAAEYLERHRIKELVSYLTSALLFFRPEKPREYLISLLERLRIAKVTGVAFPFFMDNSNIVAMFEMMDPSGRGTISFVQYKEALKTLGLCTEDEDLKDDGHIITLDKFKEEVNKRMKEIWSAF
;
A
#
# COMPACT_ATOMS: atom_id res chain seq x y z
N MET A 1 24.47 34.28 37.15
CA MET A 1 23.50 33.70 38.10
C MET A 1 23.55 32.18 37.95
N LEU A 2 24.09 31.51 38.96
CA LEU A 2 24.09 30.05 39.10
C LEU A 2 22.69 29.57 39.53
N SER A 3 22.26 28.39 39.09
CA SER A 3 21.37 27.55 39.90
C SER A 3 21.52 26.05 39.56
N THR A 4 22.38 25.43 40.35
CA THR A 4 22.39 24.09 40.98
C THR A 4 21.21 23.10 40.77
N ARG A 5 21.55 21.82 40.52
CA ARG A 5 21.18 20.59 41.29
C ARG A 5 21.70 19.36 40.51
N ASN A 6 22.72 18.62 40.95
CA ASN A 6 22.93 17.74 42.12
C ASN A 6 22.20 16.37 42.06
N SER A 7 22.96 15.33 42.46
CA SER A 7 22.64 13.91 42.79
C SER A 7 23.26 12.93 41.78
N ARG A 8 24.40 12.24 41.98
CA ARG A 8 25.10 11.57 43.12
C ARG A 8 24.47 10.24 43.56
N SER A 9 25.07 9.13 43.09
CA SER A 9 25.26 7.81 43.76
C SER A 9 25.76 6.82 42.70
N GLY A 10 26.86 6.06 42.79
CA GLY A 10 27.69 5.64 43.91
C GLY A 10 27.70 4.11 43.97
N SER A 11 28.84 3.46 43.65
CA SER A 11 29.32 2.14 44.15
C SER A 11 30.41 1.60 43.21
N GLN A 12 31.70 1.85 43.47
CA GLN A 12 32.65 0.97 44.16
C GLN A 12 32.64 -0.52 43.71
N SER A 13 33.72 -0.93 43.04
CA SER A 13 34.14 -2.32 42.86
C SER A 13 35.60 -2.49 43.30
N GLN A 14 35.81 -3.11 44.47
CA GLN A 14 37.03 -3.88 44.79
C GLN A 14 36.82 -5.28 44.19
N GLY A 15 37.78 -6.07 43.72
CA GLY A 15 39.21 -6.17 44.02
C GLY A 15 39.54 -7.66 44.14
N SER A 16 40.77 -8.03 43.75
CA SER A 16 41.49 -9.26 44.08
C SER A 16 41.38 -10.48 43.15
N GLN A 17 42.51 -10.70 42.47
CA GLN A 17 42.98 -11.93 41.84
C GLN A 17 43.30 -13.02 42.87
N GLY A 18 43.26 -14.29 42.44
CA GLY A 18 43.82 -15.44 43.16
C GLY A 18 44.17 -16.56 42.19
N ARG A 19 45.47 -16.87 42.10
CA ARG A 19 46.11 -17.87 41.22
C ARG A 19 46.16 -19.27 41.87
N HIS A 20 45.90 -20.30 41.04
CA HIS A 20 46.75 -21.48 40.77
C HIS A 20 47.39 -22.28 41.94
N VAL A 21 47.03 -23.56 42.11
CA VAL A 21 47.93 -24.67 42.56
C VAL A 21 47.40 -26.06 42.11
N THR A 22 48.26 -27.07 42.15
CA THR A 22 48.37 -28.26 41.28
C THR A 22 48.32 -29.59 42.06
N ALA A 23 47.62 -30.61 41.51
CA ALA A 23 47.84 -32.10 41.54
C ALA A 23 47.90 -32.88 42.90
N PRO A 24 48.09 -34.23 42.90
CA PRO A 24 47.28 -35.33 42.34
C PRO A 24 46.94 -36.43 43.40
N GLY A 25 46.02 -37.37 43.11
CA GLY A 25 45.81 -38.54 43.99
C GLY A 25 44.78 -39.57 43.51
N ARG A 26 45.26 -40.79 43.20
CA ARG A 26 44.51 -41.96 42.72
C ARG A 26 43.49 -42.48 43.74
N GLY A 27 42.32 -42.93 43.26
CA GLY A 27 41.37 -43.72 44.05
C GLY A 27 40.29 -44.37 43.18
N ARG A 28 40.57 -45.58 42.69
CA ARG A 28 39.65 -46.45 41.94
C ARG A 28 38.50 -46.91 42.85
N ARG A 29 37.24 -46.65 42.48
CA ARG A 29 36.07 -47.47 42.86
C ARG A 29 34.92 -47.26 41.87
N SER A 30 34.56 -48.35 41.22
CA SER A 30 33.41 -48.54 40.34
C SER A 30 32.12 -48.55 41.16
N ARG A 31 31.04 -47.90 40.68
CA ARG A 31 29.66 -48.45 40.63
C ARG A 31 28.62 -47.41 40.18
N THR A 32 28.00 -47.73 39.03
CA THR A 32 26.57 -47.64 38.66
C THR A 32 25.84 -46.29 38.51
N ALA A 33 25.00 -46.25 37.45
CA ALA A 33 23.92 -45.32 37.13
C ALA A 33 24.30 -44.05 36.33
N GLY A 34 24.59 -44.23 35.04
CA GLY A 34 24.64 -43.15 34.05
C GLY A 34 23.30 -42.96 33.36
N THR A 35 22.53 -41.98 33.82
CA THR A 35 21.37 -41.38 33.13
C THR A 35 21.84 -40.76 31.80
N PRO A 36 21.16 -40.97 30.66
CA PRO A 36 21.61 -40.39 29.40
C PRO A 36 21.39 -38.88 29.36
N ARG A 37 22.53 -38.19 29.20
CA ARG A 37 22.77 -36.86 28.63
C ARG A 37 21.56 -36.14 28.03
N SER A 38 21.30 -34.98 28.63
CA SER A 38 20.70 -33.77 28.09
C SER A 38 20.82 -33.65 26.56
N ARG A 39 19.70 -33.83 25.85
CA ARG A 39 19.51 -33.19 24.55
C ARG A 39 19.37 -31.70 24.80
N LEU A 40 20.31 -30.92 24.27
CA LEU A 40 20.14 -29.49 24.05
C LEU A 40 18.99 -29.36 23.04
N ALA A 41 17.77 -29.17 23.53
CA ALA A 41 16.68 -28.72 22.69
C ALA A 41 16.98 -27.26 22.38
N THR A 42 17.47 -26.99 21.18
CA THR A 42 17.20 -25.72 20.51
C THR A 42 15.69 -25.60 20.48
N ALA A 43 15.13 -24.86 21.44
CA ALA A 43 13.75 -24.41 21.38
C ALA A 43 13.65 -23.59 20.09
N GLY A 44 13.14 -24.25 19.05
CA GLY A 44 12.74 -23.61 17.82
C GLY A 44 11.82 -22.48 18.22
N ARG A 45 12.22 -21.27 17.86
CA ARG A 45 11.34 -20.10 17.89
C ARG A 45 10.25 -20.41 16.87
N GLU A 46 9.14 -20.98 17.33
CA GLU A 46 7.93 -21.23 16.54
C GLU A 46 7.50 -19.92 15.85
N PRO A 47 7.53 -19.83 14.51
CA PRO A 47 6.89 -18.74 13.79
C PRO A 47 5.49 -19.23 13.39
N MET A 48 4.53 -19.24 14.31
CA MET A 48 3.21 -19.82 14.01
C MET A 48 2.03 -19.10 14.67
N GLU A 49 1.99 -17.77 14.59
CA GLU A 49 0.76 -17.00 14.91
C GLU A 49 0.64 -15.67 14.12
N THR A 50 1.77 -15.07 13.72
CA THR A 50 1.80 -13.83 12.92
C THR A 50 1.23 -14.02 11.52
N SER A 51 1.55 -15.14 10.87
CA SER A 51 1.13 -15.46 9.50
C SER A 51 -0.41 -15.45 9.33
N ASN A 52 -1.16 -15.89 10.34
CA ASN A 52 -2.62 -15.92 10.26
C ASN A 52 -3.24 -14.51 10.38
N ARG A 53 -2.75 -13.66 11.30
CA ARG A 53 -3.23 -12.27 11.43
C ARG A 53 -2.83 -11.39 10.25
N GLU A 54 -1.61 -11.57 9.75
CA GLU A 54 -1.12 -10.84 8.57
C GLU A 54 -1.94 -11.20 7.33
N LEU A 55 -2.25 -12.49 7.13
CA LEU A 55 -3.10 -12.93 6.03
C LEU A 55 -4.52 -12.36 6.13
N GLN A 56 -5.14 -12.44 7.31
CA GLN A 56 -6.47 -11.85 7.53
C GLN A 56 -6.49 -10.33 7.27
N ALA A 57 -5.45 -9.61 7.69
CA ALA A 57 -5.33 -8.18 7.44
C ALA A 57 -5.15 -7.89 5.94
N ALA A 58 -4.33 -8.68 5.24
CA ALA A 58 -4.13 -8.54 3.80
C ALA A 58 -5.43 -8.80 3.03
N GLU A 59 -6.14 -9.89 3.35
CA GLU A 59 -7.45 -10.20 2.76
C GLU A 59 -8.48 -9.11 3.02
N TYR A 60 -8.52 -8.54 4.22
CA TYR A 60 -9.43 -7.43 4.53
C TYR A 60 -9.10 -6.18 3.68
N LEU A 61 -7.81 -5.81 3.59
CA LEU A 61 -7.38 -4.66 2.78
C LEU A 61 -7.71 -4.84 1.31
N GLU A 62 -7.55 -6.05 0.77
CA GLU A 62 -7.88 -6.38 -0.63
C GLU A 62 -9.38 -6.42 -0.87
N ARG A 63 -10.13 -7.13 -0.03
CA ARG A 63 -11.59 -7.25 -0.14
C ARG A 63 -12.28 -5.88 -0.10
N HIS A 64 -11.73 -4.96 0.69
CA HIS A 64 -12.27 -3.60 0.83
C HIS A 64 -11.55 -2.56 -0.03
N ARG A 65 -10.60 -2.98 -0.90
CA ARG A 65 -9.80 -2.10 -1.78
C ARG A 65 -9.24 -0.86 -1.08
N ILE A 66 -8.74 -1.05 0.14
CA ILE A 66 -8.30 0.04 1.00
C ILE A 66 -7.02 0.68 0.45
N LYS A 67 -6.14 -0.12 -0.17
CA LYS A 67 -4.89 0.38 -0.78
C LYS A 67 -5.19 1.35 -1.91
N GLU A 68 -6.15 1.00 -2.76
CA GLU A 68 -6.59 1.76 -3.92
C GLU A 68 -7.32 3.03 -3.49
N LEU A 69 -8.19 2.95 -2.47
CA LEU A 69 -8.81 4.14 -1.87
C LEU A 69 -7.75 5.11 -1.35
N VAL A 70 -6.79 4.63 -0.56
CA VAL A 70 -5.72 5.47 -0.02
C VAL A 70 -4.87 6.06 -1.14
N SER A 71 -4.51 5.28 -2.15
CA SER A 71 -3.78 5.74 -3.35
C SER A 71 -4.52 6.86 -4.10
N TYR A 72 -5.84 6.76 -4.22
CA TYR A 72 -6.66 7.80 -4.81
C TYR A 72 -6.67 9.08 -3.95
N LEU A 73 -6.87 8.95 -2.63
CA LEU A 73 -6.88 10.10 -1.72
C LEU A 73 -5.53 10.83 -1.72
N THR A 74 -4.42 10.09 -1.74
CA THR A 74 -3.07 10.69 -1.81
C THR A 74 -2.83 11.37 -3.17
N SER A 75 -3.24 10.73 -4.27
CA SER A 75 -3.21 11.34 -5.61
C SER A 75 -4.02 12.64 -5.64
N ALA A 76 -5.18 12.68 -4.96
CA ALA A 76 -6.03 13.85 -4.89
C ALA A 76 -5.37 15.02 -4.18
N LEU A 77 -4.66 14.74 -3.09
CA LEU A 77 -3.90 15.76 -2.38
C LEU A 77 -2.74 16.31 -3.22
N LEU A 78 -2.01 15.43 -3.93
CA LEU A 78 -0.89 15.82 -4.79
C LEU A 78 -1.35 16.67 -5.98
N PHE A 79 -2.51 16.35 -6.56
CA PHE A 79 -3.07 17.08 -7.69
C PHE A 79 -3.67 18.42 -7.28
N PHE A 80 -4.66 18.40 -6.38
CA PHE A 80 -5.44 19.61 -6.05
C PHE A 80 -4.71 20.54 -5.08
N ARG A 81 -3.77 20.04 -4.28
CA ARG A 81 -2.98 20.81 -3.29
C ARG A 81 -3.86 21.79 -2.48
N PRO A 82 -4.93 21.33 -1.84
CA PRO A 82 -5.85 22.19 -1.11
C PRO A 82 -5.16 22.86 0.10
N GLU A 83 -5.51 24.11 0.41
CA GLU A 83 -5.00 24.82 1.59
C GLU A 83 -5.30 24.09 2.91
N LYS A 84 -6.42 23.35 2.94
CA LYS A 84 -6.88 22.58 4.10
C LYS A 84 -7.05 21.09 3.75
N PRO A 85 -5.96 20.30 3.73
CA PRO A 85 -5.96 18.91 3.27
C PRO A 85 -6.95 18.00 4.02
N ARG A 86 -7.05 18.17 5.35
CA ARG A 86 -7.94 17.34 6.17
C ARG A 86 -9.42 17.59 5.86
N GLU A 87 -9.83 18.84 5.75
CA GLU A 87 -11.21 19.21 5.42
C GLU A 87 -11.57 18.69 4.02
N TYR A 88 -10.66 18.88 3.06
CA TYR A 88 -10.82 18.36 1.71
C TYR A 88 -11.01 16.84 1.65
N LEU A 89 -10.18 16.07 2.37
CA LEU A 89 -10.28 14.61 2.43
C LEU A 89 -11.61 14.14 3.03
N ILE A 90 -12.10 14.81 4.07
CA ILE A 90 -13.39 14.50 4.68
C ILE A 90 -14.51 14.69 3.65
N SER A 91 -14.57 15.84 2.98
CA SER A 91 -15.58 16.11 1.94
C SER A 91 -15.45 15.18 0.74
N LEU A 92 -14.23 14.76 0.39
CA LEU A 92 -14.01 13.77 -0.67
C LEU A 92 -14.56 12.40 -0.27
N LEU A 93 -14.26 11.91 0.93
CA LEU A 93 -14.80 10.67 1.47
C LEU A 93 -16.34 10.68 1.58
N GLU A 94 -16.93 11.81 1.95
CA GLU A 94 -18.38 11.96 2.00
C GLU A 94 -19.01 11.84 0.61
N ARG A 95 -18.42 12.49 -0.41
CA ARG A 95 -18.86 12.36 -1.81
C ARG A 95 -18.72 10.92 -2.31
N LEU A 96 -17.59 10.28 -2.01
CA LEU A 96 -17.35 8.86 -2.34
C LEU A 96 -18.42 7.95 -1.72
N ARG A 97 -18.75 8.17 -0.44
CA ARG A 97 -19.81 7.43 0.27
C ARG A 97 -21.17 7.61 -0.42
N ILE A 98 -21.53 8.84 -0.75
CA ILE A 98 -22.80 9.15 -1.42
C ILE A 98 -22.84 8.48 -2.80
N ALA A 99 -21.75 8.59 -3.57
CA ALA A 99 -21.64 7.97 -4.89
C ALA A 99 -21.78 6.44 -4.81
N LYS A 100 -21.20 5.80 -3.78
CA LYS A 100 -21.33 4.36 -3.54
C LYS A 100 -22.78 3.94 -3.24
N VAL A 101 -23.52 4.75 -2.46
CA VAL A 101 -24.92 4.44 -2.10
C VAL A 101 -25.89 4.71 -3.24
N THR A 102 -25.65 5.77 -4.01
CA THR A 102 -26.59 6.26 -5.04
C THR A 102 -26.26 5.77 -6.45
N GLY A 103 -25.03 5.33 -6.70
CA GLY A 103 -24.54 4.96 -8.03
C GLY A 103 -24.36 6.13 -8.99
N VAL A 104 -24.48 7.38 -8.50
CA VAL A 104 -24.38 8.61 -9.27
C VAL A 104 -23.42 9.60 -8.61
N ALA A 105 -22.62 10.28 -9.44
CA ALA A 105 -21.68 11.34 -9.08
C ALA A 105 -20.42 10.90 -8.28
N PHE A 106 -19.67 9.94 -8.81
CA PHE A 106 -18.35 9.66 -8.28
C PHE A 106 -17.38 10.83 -8.59
N PRO A 107 -16.59 11.31 -7.62
CA PRO A 107 -15.66 12.42 -7.83
C PRO A 107 -14.47 11.98 -8.70
N PHE A 108 -14.43 12.45 -9.95
CA PHE A 108 -13.34 12.12 -10.89
C PHE A 108 -12.32 13.25 -10.99
N PHE A 109 -11.07 12.90 -11.32
CA PHE A 109 -10.06 13.86 -11.75
C PHE A 109 -10.31 14.38 -13.16
N MET A 110 -10.76 13.48 -14.04
CA MET A 110 -11.13 13.77 -15.41
C MET A 110 -12.56 14.31 -15.43
N ASP A 111 -12.70 15.62 -15.62
CA ASP A 111 -13.97 16.23 -15.96
C ASP A 111 -14.16 16.31 -17.48
N ASN A 112 -15.34 16.78 -17.90
CA ASN A 112 -15.65 16.92 -19.32
C ASN A 112 -14.67 17.85 -20.05
N SER A 113 -14.13 18.88 -19.38
CA SER A 113 -13.17 19.80 -19.99
C SER A 113 -11.83 19.12 -20.25
N ASN A 114 -11.38 18.26 -19.33
CA ASN A 114 -10.15 17.49 -19.50
C ASN A 114 -10.25 16.49 -20.65
N ILE A 115 -11.41 15.81 -20.77
CA ILE A 115 -11.67 14.86 -21.85
C ILE A 115 -11.69 15.58 -23.21
N VAL A 116 -12.37 16.73 -23.29
CA VAL A 116 -12.42 17.55 -24.51
C VAL A 116 -11.02 18.01 -24.92
N ALA A 117 -10.24 18.56 -23.98
CA ALA A 117 -8.88 19.01 -24.26
C ALA A 117 -7.99 17.87 -24.77
N MET A 118 -8.08 16.68 -24.18
CA MET A 118 -7.32 15.51 -24.63
C MET A 118 -7.71 15.09 -26.06
N PHE A 119 -9.01 15.14 -26.39
CA PHE A 119 -9.48 14.84 -27.74
C PHE A 119 -8.94 15.86 -28.76
N GLU A 120 -9.01 17.15 -28.44
CA GLU A 120 -8.49 18.23 -29.29
C GLU A 120 -6.98 18.08 -29.53
N MET A 121 -6.21 17.64 -28.52
CA MET A 121 -4.78 17.34 -28.68
C MET A 121 -4.50 16.19 -29.66
N MET A 122 -5.44 15.25 -29.81
CA MET A 122 -5.34 14.13 -30.76
C MET A 122 -5.92 14.45 -32.15
N ASP A 123 -6.74 15.49 -32.25
CA ASP A 123 -7.30 15.99 -33.50
C ASP A 123 -6.88 17.45 -33.78
N PRO A 124 -5.57 17.72 -33.98
CA PRO A 124 -5.07 19.07 -34.22
C PRO A 124 -5.61 19.70 -35.52
N SER A 125 -6.18 18.89 -36.41
CA SER A 125 -6.81 19.34 -37.65
C SER A 125 -8.28 19.76 -37.47
N GLY A 126 -8.88 19.54 -36.29
CA GLY A 126 -10.27 19.90 -36.01
C GLY A 126 -11.28 19.15 -36.88
N ARG A 127 -11.00 17.89 -37.25
CA ARG A 127 -11.90 17.06 -38.05
C ARG A 127 -13.11 16.55 -37.26
N GLY A 128 -13.09 16.69 -35.94
CA GLY A 128 -14.07 16.13 -35.01
C GLY A 128 -13.90 14.63 -34.78
N THR A 129 -12.78 14.05 -35.21
CA THR A 129 -12.58 12.59 -35.26
C THR A 129 -11.14 12.17 -35.00
N ILE A 130 -10.96 11.09 -34.25
CA ILE A 130 -9.64 10.47 -33.98
C ILE A 130 -9.59 9.04 -34.52
N SER A 131 -8.38 8.56 -34.79
CA SER A 131 -8.16 7.17 -35.22
C SER A 131 -8.32 6.19 -34.05
N PHE A 132 -8.60 4.93 -34.36
CA PHE A 132 -8.70 3.86 -33.37
C PHE A 132 -7.42 3.68 -32.54
N VAL A 133 -6.25 3.88 -33.17
CA VAL A 133 -4.94 3.81 -32.49
C VAL A 133 -4.83 4.91 -31.43
N GLN A 134 -5.20 6.15 -31.77
CA GLN A 134 -5.19 7.27 -30.83
C GLN A 134 -6.19 7.05 -29.68
N TYR A 135 -7.38 6.57 -29.99
CA TYR A 135 -8.39 6.20 -29.01
C TYR A 135 -7.87 5.15 -28.02
N LYS A 136 -7.27 4.06 -28.51
CA LYS A 136 -6.69 2.99 -27.66
C LYS A 136 -5.56 3.53 -26.78
N GLU A 137 -4.68 4.35 -27.34
CA GLU A 137 -3.57 4.94 -26.59
C GLU A 137 -4.05 5.95 -25.53
N ALA A 138 -5.10 6.71 -25.83
CA ALA A 138 -5.74 7.59 -24.86
C ALA A 138 -6.28 6.81 -23.67
N LEU A 139 -7.04 5.73 -23.91
CA LEU A 139 -7.56 4.91 -22.82
C LEU A 139 -6.45 4.28 -21.97
N LYS A 140 -5.35 3.84 -22.58
CA LYS A 140 -4.18 3.34 -21.85
C LYS A 140 -3.54 4.43 -20.98
N THR A 141 -3.34 5.61 -21.54
CA THR A 141 -2.76 6.77 -20.82
C THR A 141 -3.62 7.15 -19.60
N LEU A 142 -4.93 6.99 -19.71
CA LEU A 142 -5.87 7.24 -18.62
C LEU A 142 -6.01 6.08 -17.63
N GLY A 143 -5.31 4.95 -17.84
CA GLY A 143 -5.46 3.75 -17.03
C GLY A 143 -6.85 3.12 -17.14
N LEU A 144 -7.56 3.37 -18.24
CA LEU A 144 -8.91 2.88 -18.52
C LEU A 144 -8.92 1.66 -19.46
N CYS A 145 -7.74 1.14 -19.81
CA CYS A 145 -7.56 -0.07 -20.61
C CYS A 145 -6.77 -1.08 -19.75
N THR A 146 -7.25 -2.31 -19.63
CA THR A 146 -6.47 -3.37 -18.96
C THR A 146 -5.44 -3.96 -19.92
N GLU A 147 -4.35 -4.54 -19.39
CA GLU A 147 -3.25 -5.07 -20.22
C GLU A 147 -3.69 -6.18 -21.18
N ASP A 148 -4.73 -6.95 -20.80
CA ASP A 148 -5.28 -8.05 -21.58
C ASP A 148 -6.47 -7.65 -22.47
N GLU A 149 -6.85 -6.38 -22.48
CA GLU A 149 -8.02 -5.93 -23.24
C GLU A 149 -7.69 -5.75 -24.73
N ASP A 150 -8.17 -6.70 -25.53
CA ASP A 150 -8.15 -6.58 -26.98
C ASP A 150 -9.33 -5.73 -27.47
N LEU A 151 -9.17 -4.41 -27.39
CA LEU A 151 -10.08 -3.47 -28.06
C LEU A 151 -10.07 -3.78 -29.56
N LYS A 152 -11.21 -4.20 -30.09
CA LYS A 152 -11.41 -4.45 -31.51
C LYS A 152 -11.79 -3.16 -32.22
N ASP A 153 -11.11 -2.91 -33.34
CA ASP A 153 -11.53 -1.87 -34.27
C ASP A 153 -12.79 -2.35 -34.99
N ASP A 154 -13.92 -1.70 -34.71
CA ASP A 154 -15.19 -1.94 -35.39
C ASP A 154 -15.29 -1.13 -36.71
N GLY A 155 -14.23 -0.44 -37.10
CA GLY A 155 -14.19 0.44 -38.27
C GLY A 155 -14.98 1.73 -38.08
N HIS A 156 -15.51 1.99 -36.88
CA HIS A 156 -16.23 3.21 -36.60
C HIS A 156 -15.28 4.37 -36.28
N ILE A 157 -15.61 5.51 -36.87
CA ILE A 157 -14.96 6.77 -36.57
C ILE A 157 -15.27 7.16 -35.11
N ILE A 158 -14.21 7.49 -34.36
CA ILE A 158 -14.31 7.92 -32.97
C ILE A 158 -14.51 9.43 -32.92
N THR A 159 -15.72 9.85 -32.60
CA THR A 159 -16.07 11.26 -32.36
C THR A 159 -15.82 11.62 -30.89
N LEU A 160 -15.81 12.93 -30.60
CA LEU A 160 -15.70 13.43 -29.23
C LEU A 160 -16.78 12.85 -28.31
N ASP A 161 -18.03 12.78 -28.77
CA ASP A 161 -19.14 12.25 -27.97
C ASP A 161 -18.94 10.78 -27.61
N LYS A 162 -18.56 9.95 -28.60
CA LYS A 162 -18.26 8.53 -28.37
C LYS A 162 -17.09 8.36 -27.40
N PHE A 163 -16.02 9.12 -27.60
CA PHE A 163 -14.86 9.08 -26.71
C PHE A 163 -15.23 9.44 -25.27
N LYS A 164 -16.01 10.52 -25.11
CA LYS A 164 -16.49 11.00 -23.82
C LYS A 164 -17.41 10.00 -23.13
N GLU A 165 -18.36 9.41 -23.85
CA GLU A 165 -19.25 8.38 -23.30
C GLU A 165 -18.47 7.18 -22.81
N GLU A 166 -17.51 6.70 -23.59
CA GLU A 166 -16.72 5.52 -23.26
C GLU A 166 -15.77 5.76 -22.07
N VAL A 167 -15.10 6.92 -22.01
CA VAL A 167 -14.29 7.31 -20.84
C VAL A 167 -15.13 7.35 -19.58
N ASN A 168 -16.30 8.00 -19.62
CA ASN A 168 -17.20 8.08 -18.47
C ASN A 168 -17.74 6.70 -18.05
N LYS A 169 -18.08 5.85 -19.02
CA LYS A 169 -18.55 4.49 -18.77
C LYS A 169 -17.47 3.65 -18.06
N ARG A 170 -16.27 3.56 -18.63
CA ARG A 170 -15.15 2.79 -18.06
C ARG A 170 -14.75 3.29 -16.69
N MET A 171 -14.72 4.61 -16.52
CA MET A 171 -14.42 5.19 -15.21
C MET A 171 -15.50 4.80 -14.21
N LYS A 172 -16.78 4.87 -14.57
CA LYS A 172 -17.87 4.39 -13.71
C LYS A 172 -17.73 2.91 -13.35
N GLU A 173 -17.31 2.06 -14.27
CA GLU A 173 -17.09 0.62 -14.02
C GLU A 173 -15.97 0.37 -13.01
N ILE A 174 -14.80 1.02 -13.18
CA ILE A 174 -13.69 0.94 -12.22
C ILE A 174 -14.16 1.28 -10.82
N TRP A 175 -14.94 2.35 -10.69
CA TRP A 175 -15.38 2.86 -9.40
C TRP A 175 -16.59 2.11 -8.81
N SER A 176 -17.42 1.49 -9.65
CA SER A 176 -18.50 0.59 -9.19
C SER A 176 -17.94 -0.69 -8.56
N ALA A 177 -16.68 -1.02 -8.82
CA ALA A 177 -15.99 -2.14 -8.19
C ALA A 177 -15.49 -1.85 -6.76
N PHE A 178 -15.66 -0.62 -6.23
CA PHE A 178 -15.29 -0.20 -4.88
C PHE A 178 -16.48 -0.16 -3.91
#